data_AF-A0A9Q0YAD0-F1
#
_entry.id   AF-A0A9Q0YAD0-F1
#
_cell.length_a   1.000
_cell.length_b   1.000
_cell.length_c   1.000
_cell.angle_alpha   90.00
_cell.angle_beta   90.00
_cell.angle_gamma   90.00
#
_symmetry.space_group_name_H-M   'P 1'
#
loop_
_entity.id
_entity.type
_entity.pdbx_description
1 polymer ?
#
loop_
_entity_poly.entity_id
_entity_poly.type
_entity_poly.pdbx_seq_one_letter_code
_entity_poly.pdbx_strand_id
1 'polypeptide(L)'
;MISCFHSHMKNKIEDENVEKYDLFETEHTELDKLAFEGLSRKDQQIVWSKHYMCERLGQDFYNQYVRTGILVEEEVLDISDDPNLIICEHIKYKTEVKFYHKLFCEWYAANHLSEYASRNDITFDHHYLKYLDPFDLQYVYRFSCGLNRKAADKIIGYLKTREDATKFAILCILEKSGKVEDVLEDVEDLCSKTVKINNDDTLLLQRSTIQLLEIATTNKVSKRVLLAALIHIGYSRVLDEQHPQLMSRSNNGLHYEVVKLTLTF
;
A
#
# COMPACT_ATOMS: atom_id res chain seq x y z
N MET A 1 -7.05 -2.74 11.00
CA MET A 1 -7.94 -3.55 10.12
C MET A 1 -7.73 -5.03 10.41
N ILE A 2 -6.54 -5.60 10.16
CA ILE A 2 -6.21 -7.01 10.47
C ILE A 2 -6.40 -7.33 11.97
N SER A 3 -5.99 -6.43 12.86
CA SER A 3 -6.22 -6.56 14.32
C SER A 3 -7.69 -6.72 14.72
N CYS A 4 -8.64 -6.18 13.94
CA CYS A 4 -10.07 -6.35 14.20
C CYS A 4 -10.53 -7.80 13.96
N PHE A 5 -9.95 -8.48 12.96
CA PHE A 5 -10.24 -9.90 12.67
C PHE A 5 -9.68 -10.80 13.77
N HIS A 6 -8.44 -10.56 14.19
CA HIS A 6 -7.84 -11.29 15.33
C HIS A 6 -8.60 -11.01 16.64
N SER A 7 -8.99 -9.76 16.90
CA SER A 7 -9.80 -9.40 18.08
C SER A 7 -11.17 -10.06 18.08
N HIS A 8 -11.86 -10.06 16.93
CA HIS A 8 -13.13 -10.76 16.77
C HIS A 8 -12.98 -12.25 17.04
N MET A 9 -11.91 -12.86 16.52
CA MET A 9 -11.64 -14.27 16.75
C MET A 9 -11.32 -14.58 18.21
N LYS A 10 -10.48 -13.77 18.85
CA LYS A 10 -10.15 -13.91 20.27
C LYS A 10 -11.40 -13.90 21.15
N ASN A 11 -12.29 -12.94 20.92
CA ASN A 11 -13.56 -12.85 21.64
C ASN A 11 -14.44 -14.10 21.45
N LYS A 12 -14.34 -14.76 20.29
CA LYS A 12 -15.05 -16.02 20.00
C LYS A 12 -14.45 -17.21 20.73
N ILE A 13 -13.13 -17.25 20.93
CA ILE A 13 -12.44 -18.32 21.67
C ILE A 13 -12.66 -18.20 23.19
N GLU A 14 -12.93 -16.99 23.68
CA GLU A 14 -13.24 -16.74 25.09
C GLU A 14 -14.64 -17.26 25.51
N ASP A 15 -15.47 -17.73 24.56
CA ASP A 15 -16.73 -18.43 24.83
C ASP A 15 -16.46 -19.85 25.38
N GLU A 16 -17.11 -20.20 26.49
CA GLU A 16 -16.93 -21.47 27.20
C GLU A 16 -17.21 -22.72 26.34
N ASN A 17 -17.94 -22.56 25.24
CA ASN A 17 -18.33 -23.66 24.34
C ASN A 17 -17.39 -23.84 23.13
N VAL A 18 -16.27 -23.11 23.08
CA VAL A 18 -15.37 -23.10 21.92
C VAL A 18 -14.03 -23.78 22.27
N GLU A 19 -13.56 -24.63 21.36
CA GLU A 19 -12.24 -25.27 21.46
C GLU A 19 -11.14 -24.19 21.46
N LYS A 20 -10.25 -24.25 22.45
CA LYS A 20 -9.13 -23.29 22.59
C LYS A 20 -7.97 -23.69 21.68
N TYR A 21 -7.33 -22.70 21.09
CA TYR A 21 -6.15 -22.87 20.23
C TYR A 21 -5.24 -21.63 20.33
N ASP A 22 -3.97 -21.79 19.96
CA ASP A 22 -2.97 -20.71 20.02
C ASP A 22 -3.27 -19.60 19.02
N LEU A 23 -2.97 -18.34 19.39
CA LEU A 23 -3.16 -17.16 18.55
C LEU A 23 -1.85 -16.75 17.88
N PHE A 24 -1.69 -17.01 16.58
CA PHE A 24 -0.50 -16.60 15.79
C PHE A 24 -0.60 -15.16 15.24
N GLU A 25 -1.15 -14.21 16.01
CA GLU A 25 -1.34 -12.81 15.56
C GLU A 25 0.00 -12.09 15.34
N THR A 26 1.07 -12.49 16.01
CA THR A 26 2.40 -11.87 15.93
C THR A 26 3.46 -12.72 15.24
N GLU A 27 3.13 -13.96 14.88
CA GLU A 27 4.08 -14.95 14.33
C GLU A 27 3.77 -15.25 12.86
N HIS A 28 3.73 -14.21 12.03
CA HIS A 28 3.30 -14.30 10.62
C HIS A 28 4.44 -14.14 9.61
N THR A 29 5.71 -14.29 10.00
CA THR A 29 6.88 -14.02 9.13
C THR A 29 6.86 -14.82 7.82
N GLU A 30 6.52 -16.11 7.83
CA GLU A 30 6.42 -16.87 6.56
C GLU A 30 5.18 -16.52 5.73
N LEU A 31 4.09 -16.07 6.37
CA LEU A 31 2.94 -15.55 5.63
C LEU A 31 3.27 -14.21 4.96
N ASP A 32 4.01 -13.33 5.64
CA ASP A 32 4.52 -12.07 5.10
C ASP A 32 5.37 -12.32 3.86
N LYS A 33 6.30 -13.27 3.99
CA LYS A 33 7.20 -13.66 2.90
C LYS A 33 6.45 -14.32 1.74
N LEU A 34 5.50 -15.23 2.01
CA LEU A 34 4.67 -15.85 0.98
C LEU A 34 3.86 -14.79 0.21
N ALA A 35 3.26 -13.84 0.92
CA ALA A 35 2.53 -12.73 0.29
C ALA A 35 3.44 -11.86 -0.57
N PHE A 36 4.62 -11.48 -0.04
CA PHE A 36 5.61 -10.70 -0.77
C PHE A 36 6.12 -11.42 -2.02
N GLU A 37 6.46 -12.70 -1.91
CA GLU A 37 6.89 -13.56 -3.03
C GLU A 37 5.79 -13.70 -4.10
N GLY A 38 4.53 -13.74 -3.69
CA GLY A 38 3.39 -13.81 -4.60
C GLY A 38 3.20 -12.54 -5.41
N LEU A 39 3.30 -11.38 -4.75
CA LEU A 39 3.15 -10.06 -5.39
C LEU A 39 4.39 -9.65 -6.20
N SER A 40 5.59 -10.10 -5.82
CA SER A 40 6.86 -9.71 -6.44
C SER A 40 7.24 -10.58 -7.65
N ARG A 41 6.29 -10.82 -8.56
CA ARG A 41 6.47 -11.61 -9.78
C ARG A 41 5.87 -10.89 -10.97
N LYS A 42 6.36 -11.22 -12.18
CA LYS A 42 5.81 -10.67 -13.43
C LYS A 42 4.31 -10.91 -13.53
N ASP A 43 3.89 -12.13 -13.21
CA ASP A 43 2.49 -12.50 -13.04
C ASP A 43 2.24 -12.73 -11.55
N GLN A 44 1.45 -11.85 -10.92
CA GLN A 44 1.20 -11.90 -9.48
C GLN A 44 0.50 -13.22 -9.13
N GLN A 45 1.10 -13.97 -8.19
CA GLN A 45 0.47 -15.14 -7.61
C GLN A 45 -0.31 -14.72 -6.37
N ILE A 46 -1.64 -14.64 -6.50
CA ILE A 46 -2.57 -14.30 -5.40
C ILE A 46 -3.48 -15.46 -5.01
N VAL A 47 -3.30 -16.62 -5.66
CA VAL A 47 -4.00 -17.86 -5.41
C VAL A 47 -2.97 -18.99 -5.30
N TRP A 48 -3.14 -19.86 -4.32
CA TRP A 48 -2.25 -20.99 -4.05
C TRP A 48 -3.07 -22.27 -3.87
N SER A 49 -2.45 -23.43 -4.07
CA SER A 49 -3.09 -24.67 -3.64
C SER A 49 -3.05 -24.80 -2.12
N LYS A 50 -4.08 -25.41 -1.52
CA LYS A 50 -4.11 -25.73 -0.09
C LYS A 50 -2.88 -26.50 0.35
N HIS A 51 -2.48 -27.50 -0.44
CA HIS A 51 -1.29 -28.31 -0.14
C HIS A 51 -0.03 -27.44 -0.01
N TYR A 52 0.21 -26.54 -0.96
CA TYR A 52 1.37 -25.66 -0.95
C TYR A 52 1.37 -24.71 0.27
N MET A 53 0.21 -24.12 0.61
CA MET A 53 0.14 -23.24 1.78
C MET A 53 0.33 -24.00 3.09
N CYS A 54 -0.26 -25.19 3.25
CA CYS A 54 -0.05 -26.02 4.43
C CYS A 54 1.42 -26.45 4.60
N GLU A 55 2.10 -26.80 3.50
CA GLU A 55 3.52 -27.16 3.53
C GLU A 55 4.40 -25.96 3.95
N ARG A 56 4.11 -24.77 3.44
CA ARG A 56 4.86 -23.54 3.77
C ARG A 56 4.60 -23.01 5.17
N LEU A 57 3.33 -23.00 5.60
CA LEU A 57 2.89 -22.31 6.82
C LEU A 57 2.75 -23.24 8.03
N GLY A 58 2.64 -24.55 7.80
CA GLY A 58 2.21 -25.51 8.81
C GLY A 58 0.68 -25.59 8.89
N GLN A 59 0.17 -26.79 9.17
CA GLN A 59 -1.26 -27.09 9.12
C GLN A 59 -2.07 -26.30 10.16
N ASP A 60 -1.55 -26.15 11.38
CA ASP A 60 -2.26 -25.48 12.48
C ASP A 60 -2.37 -23.97 12.25
N PHE A 61 -1.27 -23.33 11.83
CA PHE A 61 -1.27 -21.92 11.43
C PHE A 61 -2.25 -21.66 10.29
N TYR A 62 -2.18 -22.50 9.24
CA TYR A 62 -3.07 -22.42 8.09
C TYR A 62 -4.54 -22.50 8.50
N ASN A 63 -4.90 -23.53 9.29
CA ASN A 63 -6.27 -23.74 9.75
C ASN A 63 -6.78 -22.55 10.56
N GLN A 64 -5.92 -21.94 11.37
CA GLN A 64 -6.28 -20.76 12.13
C GLN A 64 -6.59 -19.57 11.22
N TYR A 65 -5.75 -19.29 10.23
CA TYR A 65 -5.93 -18.14 9.34
C TYR A 65 -7.15 -18.29 8.42
N VAL A 66 -7.52 -19.51 8.07
CA VAL A 66 -8.81 -19.82 7.44
C VAL A 66 -9.96 -19.55 8.41
N ARG A 67 -9.89 -20.03 9.66
CA ARG A 67 -10.92 -19.78 10.69
C ARG A 67 -11.11 -18.28 10.95
N THR A 68 -10.02 -17.51 11.02
CA THR A 68 -10.03 -16.05 11.22
C THR A 68 -10.64 -15.32 10.03
N GLY A 69 -10.77 -15.95 8.86
CA GLY A 69 -11.29 -15.34 7.64
C GLY A 69 -10.27 -14.42 6.95
N ILE A 70 -8.98 -14.57 7.26
CA ILE A 70 -7.90 -13.90 6.53
C ILE A 70 -7.61 -14.65 5.24
N LEU A 71 -7.60 -15.98 5.31
CA LEU A 71 -7.52 -16.88 4.17
C LEU A 71 -8.91 -17.45 3.86
N VAL A 72 -9.18 -17.67 2.58
CA VAL A 72 -10.44 -18.24 2.07
C VAL A 72 -10.10 -19.42 1.19
N GLU A 73 -10.81 -20.53 1.42
CA GLU A 73 -10.76 -21.73 0.59
C GLU A 73 -11.88 -21.69 -0.45
N GLU A 74 -11.56 -22.01 -1.69
CA GLU A 74 -12.51 -22.18 -2.80
C GLU A 74 -12.26 -23.52 -3.49
N GLU A 75 -13.32 -24.31 -3.69
CA GLU A 75 -13.23 -25.53 -4.50
C GLU A 75 -13.38 -25.17 -5.98
N VAL A 76 -12.39 -25.57 -6.77
CA VAL A 76 -12.39 -25.34 -8.22
C VAL A 76 -12.20 -26.65 -8.97
N LEU A 77 -12.75 -26.70 -10.17
CA LEU A 77 -12.56 -27.81 -11.10
C LEU A 77 -11.21 -27.63 -11.82
N ASP A 78 -10.36 -28.63 -11.68
CA ASP A 78 -9.13 -28.79 -12.45
C ASP A 78 -9.43 -29.74 -13.61
N ILE A 79 -9.42 -29.20 -14.82
CA ILE A 79 -9.70 -29.95 -16.05
C ILE A 79 -8.38 -30.19 -16.77
N SER A 80 -7.99 -31.46 -16.90
CA SER A 80 -6.79 -31.85 -17.64
C SER A 80 -7.14 -32.15 -19.09
N ASP A 81 -6.43 -31.50 -20.01
CA ASP A 81 -6.52 -31.76 -21.46
C ASP A 81 -5.61 -32.93 -21.91
N ASP A 82 -4.96 -33.66 -20.98
CA ASP A 82 -4.09 -34.79 -21.32
C ASP A 82 -4.93 -35.95 -21.91
N PRO A 83 -4.75 -36.28 -23.20
CA PRO A 83 -5.56 -37.30 -23.87
C PRO A 83 -5.28 -38.74 -23.39
N ASN A 84 -4.27 -38.95 -22.53
CA ASN A 84 -3.91 -40.27 -21.99
C ASN A 84 -4.59 -40.57 -20.64
N LEU A 85 -5.32 -39.61 -20.07
CA LEU A 85 -6.04 -39.81 -18.81
C LEU A 85 -7.36 -40.56 -19.02
N ILE A 86 -7.79 -41.28 -17.99
CA ILE A 86 -9.12 -41.91 -17.97
C ILE A 86 -10.15 -40.83 -17.66
N ILE A 87 -11.38 -40.91 -18.18
CA ILE A 87 -12.45 -39.87 -18.02
C ILE A 87 -12.58 -39.34 -16.58
N CYS A 88 -12.45 -40.21 -15.57
CA CYS A 88 -12.55 -39.87 -14.15
C CYS A 88 -11.36 -39.04 -13.61
N GLU A 89 -10.24 -38.98 -14.33
CA GLU A 89 -9.03 -38.26 -13.97
C GLU A 89 -8.90 -36.92 -14.72
N HIS A 90 -9.72 -36.72 -15.76
CA HIS A 90 -9.79 -35.45 -16.50
C HIS A 90 -10.41 -34.32 -15.67
N ILE A 91 -11.22 -34.63 -14.66
CA ILE A 91 -11.90 -33.65 -13.82
C ILE A 91 -11.60 -33.96 -12.36
N LYS A 92 -10.77 -33.12 -11.72
CA LYS A 92 -10.45 -33.23 -10.30
C LYS A 92 -10.86 -31.95 -9.58
N TYR A 93 -11.47 -32.09 -8.41
CA TYR A 93 -11.66 -30.93 -7.53
C TYR A 93 -10.33 -30.64 -6.83
N LYS A 94 -9.92 -29.37 -6.83
CA LYS A 94 -8.81 -28.89 -6.01
C LYS A 94 -9.28 -27.71 -5.16
N THR A 95 -8.71 -27.60 -3.96
CA THR A 95 -8.93 -26.44 -3.09
C THR A 95 -7.87 -25.40 -3.39
N GLU A 96 -8.32 -24.27 -3.91
CA GLU A 96 -7.54 -23.05 -4.05
C GLU A 96 -7.73 -22.16 -2.83
N VAL A 97 -6.68 -21.44 -2.48
CA VAL A 97 -6.63 -20.59 -1.29
C VAL A 97 -6.13 -19.22 -1.70
N LYS A 98 -6.79 -18.20 -1.18
CA LYS A 98 -6.41 -16.79 -1.38
C LYS A 98 -6.63 -15.99 -0.10
N PHE A 99 -6.03 -14.81 -0.04
CA PHE A 99 -6.43 -13.83 0.96
C PHE A 99 -7.87 -13.37 0.70
N TYR A 100 -8.65 -13.16 1.75
CA TYR A 100 -10.03 -12.66 1.66
C TYR A 100 -10.12 -11.38 0.82
N HIS A 101 -9.13 -10.50 0.94
CA HIS A 101 -9.02 -9.31 0.11
C HIS A 101 -7.55 -9.09 -0.29
N LYS A 102 -7.31 -8.55 -1.51
CA LYS A 102 -5.95 -8.23 -1.99
C LYS A 102 -5.18 -7.33 -1.02
N LEU A 103 -5.87 -6.37 -0.39
CA LEU A 103 -5.30 -5.50 0.65
C LEU A 103 -4.70 -6.27 1.83
N PHE A 104 -5.21 -7.46 2.18
CA PHE A 104 -4.61 -8.27 3.24
C PHE A 104 -3.28 -8.83 2.76
N CYS A 105 -3.25 -9.38 1.54
CA CYS A 105 -2.01 -9.82 0.91
C CYS A 105 -0.98 -8.67 0.86
N GLU A 106 -1.39 -7.47 0.45
CA GLU A 106 -0.50 -6.30 0.43
C GLU A 106 -0.04 -5.88 1.83
N TRP A 107 -0.86 -6.02 2.86
CA TRP A 107 -0.48 -5.74 4.24
C TRP A 107 0.57 -6.74 4.78
N TYR A 108 0.38 -8.05 4.57
CA TYR A 108 1.38 -9.06 4.95
C TYR A 108 2.68 -8.87 4.14
N ALA A 109 2.59 -8.62 2.83
CA ALA A 109 3.75 -8.29 2.01
C ALA A 109 4.48 -7.01 2.49
N ALA A 110 3.73 -6.02 2.98
CA ALA A 110 4.30 -4.79 3.51
C ALA A 110 5.10 -5.00 4.80
N ASN A 111 4.71 -5.93 5.67
CA ASN A 111 5.48 -6.32 6.85
C ASN A 111 6.85 -6.87 6.43
N HIS A 112 6.88 -7.78 5.46
CA HIS A 112 8.13 -8.33 4.91
C HIS A 112 9.03 -7.23 4.31
N LEU A 113 8.47 -6.37 3.46
CA LEU A 113 9.22 -5.27 2.86
C LEU A 113 9.74 -4.27 3.90
N SER A 114 8.92 -3.95 4.89
CA SER A 114 9.28 -3.06 6.00
C SER A 114 10.46 -3.62 6.79
N GLU A 115 10.41 -4.91 7.14
CA GLU A 115 11.50 -5.57 7.84
C GLU A 115 12.78 -5.55 7.01
N TYR A 116 12.72 -5.99 5.75
CA TYR A 116 13.85 -6.00 4.83
C TYR A 116 14.49 -4.61 4.68
N ALA A 117 13.67 -3.59 4.42
CA ALA A 117 14.14 -2.23 4.23
C ALA A 117 14.76 -1.65 5.52
N SER A 118 14.24 -2.00 6.70
CA SER A 118 14.72 -1.45 7.98
C SER A 118 16.12 -1.92 8.41
N ARG A 119 16.67 -2.98 7.79
CA ARG A 119 17.98 -3.58 8.13
C ARG A 119 19.13 -2.60 7.87
N ASN A 120 20.00 -2.35 8.86
CA ASN A 120 21.08 -1.36 8.76
C ASN A 120 22.30 -1.87 7.99
N ASP A 121 22.49 -3.18 7.94
CA ASP A 121 23.65 -3.90 7.41
C ASP A 121 23.58 -4.15 5.89
N ILE A 122 22.42 -3.89 5.28
CA ILE A 122 22.16 -4.17 3.87
C ILE A 122 21.85 -2.87 3.15
N THR A 123 22.63 -2.58 2.10
CA THR A 123 22.28 -1.57 1.10
C THR A 123 20.95 -1.95 0.48
N PHE A 124 19.98 -1.03 0.48
CA PHE A 124 18.65 -1.30 -0.04
C PHE A 124 18.71 -1.60 -1.53
N ASP A 125 18.61 -2.88 -1.90
CA ASP A 125 18.69 -3.32 -3.29
C ASP A 125 17.37 -3.04 -3.99
N HIS A 126 17.34 -2.05 -4.87
CA HIS A 126 16.17 -1.71 -5.68
C HIS A 126 15.70 -2.86 -6.59
N HIS A 127 16.58 -3.81 -6.90
CA HIS A 127 16.22 -5.00 -7.67
C HIS A 127 15.23 -5.91 -6.92
N TYR A 128 15.16 -5.78 -5.59
CA TYR A 128 14.15 -6.42 -4.73
C TYR A 128 12.73 -5.93 -5.03
N LEU A 129 12.60 -4.73 -5.60
CA LEU A 129 11.32 -4.09 -5.94
C LEU A 129 10.98 -4.21 -7.43
N LYS A 130 11.74 -4.97 -8.21
CA LYS A 130 11.64 -4.98 -9.68
C LYS A 130 10.23 -5.24 -10.21
N TYR A 131 9.46 -6.11 -9.55
CA TYR A 131 8.11 -6.48 -9.96
C TYR A 131 7.02 -5.88 -9.07
N LEU A 132 7.40 -5.06 -8.09
CA LEU A 132 6.44 -4.32 -7.27
C LEU A 132 6.18 -2.99 -7.95
N ASP A 133 5.21 -2.95 -8.85
CA ASP A 133 4.81 -1.69 -9.45
C ASP A 133 4.06 -0.82 -8.41
N PRO A 134 4.55 0.39 -8.06
CA PRO A 134 3.83 1.29 -7.16
C PRO A 134 2.42 1.66 -7.61
N PHE A 135 2.13 1.60 -8.92
CA PHE A 135 0.78 1.86 -9.44
C PHE A 135 -0.21 0.74 -9.10
N ASP A 136 0.24 -0.52 -9.14
CA ASP A 136 -0.61 -1.69 -8.89
C ASP A 136 -0.63 -2.14 -7.43
N LEU A 137 0.40 -1.74 -6.66
CA LEU A 137 0.68 -2.20 -5.30
C LEU A 137 1.02 -1.06 -4.34
N GLN A 138 0.35 0.09 -4.53
CA GLN A 138 0.57 1.28 -3.69
C GLN A 138 0.41 1.00 -2.19
N TYR A 139 -0.39 0.02 -1.78
CA TYR A 139 -0.59 -0.25 -0.35
C TYR A 139 0.57 -1.01 0.27
N VAL A 140 1.31 -1.83 -0.50
CA VAL A 140 2.56 -2.44 -0.02
C VAL A 140 3.52 -1.33 0.46
N TYR A 141 3.74 -0.32 -0.38
CA TYR A 141 4.61 0.81 -0.08
C TYR A 141 4.11 1.65 1.10
N ARG A 142 2.84 2.06 1.07
CA ARG A 142 2.23 2.90 2.10
C ARG A 142 2.25 2.23 3.47
N PHE A 143 1.84 0.96 3.54
CA PHE A 143 1.88 0.21 4.78
C PHE A 143 3.31 0.03 5.28
N SER A 144 4.29 -0.30 4.42
CA SER A 144 5.69 -0.42 4.85
C SER A 144 6.22 0.88 5.46
N CYS A 145 5.88 2.03 4.87
CA CYS A 145 6.25 3.35 5.41
C CYS A 145 5.57 3.65 6.76
N GLY A 146 4.32 3.23 6.95
CA GLY A 146 3.63 3.36 8.24
C GLY A 146 4.15 2.41 9.31
N LEU A 147 4.60 1.21 8.93
CA LEU A 147 5.08 0.19 9.86
C LEU A 147 6.45 0.51 10.45
N ASN A 148 7.37 1.09 9.68
CA ASN A 148 8.74 1.35 10.15
C ASN A 148 9.35 2.61 9.52
N ARG A 149 9.75 3.56 10.37
CA ARG A 149 10.36 4.82 9.92
C ARG A 149 11.62 4.64 9.07
N LYS A 150 12.52 3.73 9.44
CA LYS A 150 13.76 3.49 8.67
C LYS A 150 13.47 2.87 7.30
N ALA A 151 12.48 1.97 7.26
CA ALA A 151 12.00 1.43 6.00
C ALA A 151 11.42 2.56 5.13
N ALA A 152 10.63 3.45 5.74
CA ALA A 152 10.03 4.58 5.06
C ALA A 152 11.08 5.46 4.38
N ASP A 153 12.16 5.84 5.09
CA ASP A 153 13.22 6.68 4.53
C ASP A 153 13.83 6.07 3.25
N LYS A 154 14.14 4.77 3.28
CA LYS A 154 14.71 4.04 2.13
C LYS A 154 13.72 3.87 0.99
N ILE A 155 12.46 3.57 1.30
CA ILE A 155 11.38 3.38 0.31
C ILE A 155 11.05 4.72 -0.38
N ILE A 156 10.88 5.80 0.39
CA ILE A 156 10.62 7.14 -0.13
C ILE A 156 11.80 7.59 -1.00
N GLY A 157 13.04 7.38 -0.53
CA GLY A 157 14.24 7.64 -1.32
C GLY A 157 14.21 6.94 -2.67
N TYR A 158 13.90 5.63 -2.70
CA TYR A 158 13.72 4.88 -3.94
C TYR A 158 12.63 5.49 -4.86
N LEU A 159 11.43 5.74 -4.32
CA LEU A 159 10.31 6.27 -5.11
C LEU A 159 10.61 7.65 -5.71
N LYS A 160 11.39 8.48 -5.01
CA LYS A 160 11.83 9.80 -5.50
C LYS A 160 12.83 9.71 -6.67
N THR A 161 13.58 8.61 -6.81
CA THR A 161 14.47 8.40 -7.97
C THR A 161 13.72 8.05 -9.25
N ARG A 162 12.43 7.69 -9.14
CA ARG A 162 11.56 7.29 -10.24
C ARG A 162 10.67 8.46 -10.66
N GLU A 163 10.81 8.88 -11.92
CA GLU A 163 10.06 10.02 -12.49
C GLU A 163 8.54 9.78 -12.46
N ASP A 164 8.12 8.53 -12.69
CA ASP A 164 6.73 8.07 -12.65
C ASP A 164 6.18 7.91 -11.22
N ALA A 165 7.05 7.69 -10.22
CA ALA A 165 6.65 7.32 -8.87
C ALA A 165 6.71 8.45 -7.83
N THR A 166 7.09 9.66 -8.23
CA THR A 166 7.15 10.83 -7.32
C THR A 166 5.80 11.09 -6.63
N LYS A 167 4.69 10.85 -7.33
CA LYS A 167 3.32 10.93 -6.78
C LYS A 167 3.05 9.90 -5.67
N PHE A 168 3.62 8.70 -5.76
CA PHE A 168 3.52 7.70 -4.70
C PHE A 168 4.41 8.03 -3.51
N ALA A 169 5.55 8.69 -3.73
CA ALA A 169 6.37 9.20 -2.63
C ALA A 169 5.57 10.14 -1.73
N ILE A 170 4.69 10.99 -2.28
CA ILE A 170 3.76 11.85 -1.50
C ILE A 170 2.89 11.00 -0.57
N LEU A 171 2.28 9.94 -1.09
CA LEU A 171 1.43 9.05 -0.28
C LEU A 171 2.24 8.39 0.85
N CYS A 172 3.44 7.91 0.55
CA CYS A 172 4.32 7.28 1.53
C CYS A 172 4.82 8.24 2.61
N ILE A 173 5.08 9.51 2.27
CA ILE A 173 5.47 10.54 3.22
C ILE A 173 4.35 10.80 4.23
N LEU A 174 3.10 10.89 3.77
CA LEU A 174 1.95 11.11 4.65
C LEU A 174 1.62 9.91 5.54
N GLU A 175 2.02 8.71 5.13
CA GLU A 175 1.84 7.48 5.91
C GLU A 175 2.98 7.20 6.89
N LYS A 176 4.11 7.90 6.76
CA LYS A 176 5.30 7.71 7.60
C LYS A 176 4.93 7.83 9.08
N SER A 177 5.22 6.80 9.87
CA SER A 177 4.96 6.85 11.31
C SER A 177 5.88 7.84 12.02
N GLY A 178 5.31 8.62 12.93
CA GLY A 178 6.04 9.64 13.68
C GLY A 178 5.25 10.94 13.81
N LYS A 179 5.98 12.03 14.00
CA LYS A 179 5.42 13.38 14.06
C LYS A 179 5.65 14.12 12.74
N VAL A 180 4.99 15.27 12.56
CA VAL A 180 5.14 16.11 11.35
C VAL A 180 6.59 16.51 11.14
N GLU A 181 7.36 16.72 12.20
CA GLU A 181 8.78 17.08 12.10
C GLU A 181 9.61 16.01 11.37
N ASP A 182 9.18 14.74 11.42
CA ASP A 182 9.89 13.60 10.83
C ASP A 182 9.74 13.52 9.30
N VAL A 183 8.83 14.30 8.72
CA VAL A 183 8.57 14.38 7.28
C VAL A 183 8.99 15.71 6.66
N LEU A 184 9.40 16.71 7.46
CA LEU A 184 9.69 18.06 6.95
C LEU A 184 10.80 18.09 5.90
N GLU A 185 11.86 17.32 6.08
CA GLU A 185 12.95 17.20 5.10
C GLU A 185 12.43 16.60 3.78
N ASP A 186 11.61 15.55 3.87
CA ASP A 186 11.02 14.91 2.70
C ASP A 186 10.07 15.85 1.94
N VAL A 187 9.31 16.66 2.68
CA VAL A 187 8.38 17.67 2.16
C VAL A 187 9.15 18.82 1.53
N GLU A 188 10.21 19.32 2.15
CA GLU A 188 11.08 20.37 1.60
C GLU A 188 11.69 19.93 0.26
N ASP A 189 12.26 18.72 0.21
CA ASP A 189 12.85 18.15 -0.99
C ASP A 189 11.82 18.04 -2.14
N LEU A 190 10.62 17.52 -1.88
CA LEU A 190 9.55 17.47 -2.89
C LEU A 190 9.07 18.86 -3.34
N CYS A 191 8.93 19.78 -2.39
CA CYS A 191 8.47 21.15 -2.63
C CYS A 191 9.56 22.07 -3.20
N SER A 192 10.80 21.60 -3.34
CA SER A 192 11.88 22.32 -4.00
C SER A 192 11.69 22.37 -5.53
N LYS A 193 10.88 21.45 -6.07
CA LYS A 193 10.49 21.37 -7.48
C LYS A 193 9.05 21.84 -7.67
N THR A 194 8.65 22.04 -8.93
CA THR A 194 7.24 22.34 -9.25
C THR A 194 6.36 21.14 -8.93
N VAL A 195 5.40 21.32 -8.02
CA VAL A 195 4.40 20.30 -7.67
C VAL A 195 3.16 20.53 -8.55
N LYS A 196 2.72 19.47 -9.24
CA LYS A 196 1.57 19.52 -10.16
C LYS A 196 0.42 18.69 -9.62
N ILE A 197 -0.77 19.27 -9.64
CA ILE A 197 -2.03 18.55 -9.38
C ILE A 197 -2.73 18.43 -10.74
N ASN A 198 -2.93 17.20 -11.22
CA ASN A 198 -3.55 16.95 -12.53
C ASN A 198 -4.97 16.43 -12.36
N ASN A 199 -5.82 16.69 -13.35
CA ASN A 199 -7.19 16.16 -13.39
C ASN A 199 -7.25 14.64 -13.49
N ASP A 200 -6.25 14.02 -14.10
CA ASP A 200 -6.16 12.57 -14.24
C ASP A 200 -5.64 11.89 -12.95
N ASP A 201 -5.21 12.67 -11.95
CA ASP A 201 -4.83 12.14 -10.65
C ASP A 201 -6.07 11.65 -9.89
N THR A 202 -5.94 10.53 -9.18
CA THR A 202 -7.02 10.06 -8.30
C THR A 202 -7.33 11.13 -7.24
N LEU A 203 -8.58 11.18 -6.78
CA LEU A 203 -8.98 12.10 -5.70
C LEU A 203 -8.11 11.96 -4.45
N LEU A 204 -7.67 10.74 -4.15
CA LEU A 204 -6.74 10.47 -3.06
C LEU A 204 -5.42 11.22 -3.27
N LEU A 205 -4.82 11.07 -4.45
CA LEU A 205 -3.54 11.69 -4.76
C LEU A 205 -3.63 13.23 -4.79
N GLN A 206 -4.73 13.78 -5.31
CA GLN A 206 -4.97 15.22 -5.28
C GLN A 206 -5.02 15.74 -3.83
N ARG A 207 -5.79 15.09 -2.95
CA ARG A 207 -5.87 15.43 -1.51
C ARG A 207 -4.54 15.32 -0.81
N SER A 208 -3.81 14.23 -1.04
CA SER A 208 -2.50 14.00 -0.45
C SER A 208 -1.48 15.06 -0.91
N THR A 209 -1.55 15.48 -2.18
CA THR A 209 -0.70 16.56 -2.68
C THR A 209 -1.02 17.88 -1.99
N ILE A 210 -2.30 18.22 -1.84
CA ILE A 210 -2.77 19.42 -1.12
C ILE A 210 -2.28 19.41 0.33
N GLN A 211 -2.49 18.29 1.03
CA GLN A 211 -2.07 18.12 2.42
C GLN A 211 -0.54 18.28 2.58
N LEU A 212 0.25 17.73 1.65
CA LEU A 212 1.70 17.91 1.66
C LEU A 212 2.10 19.39 1.49
N LEU A 213 1.40 20.14 0.64
CA LEU A 213 1.63 21.58 0.42
C LEU A 213 1.22 22.42 1.64
N GLU A 214 0.19 22.01 2.37
CA GLU A 214 -0.19 22.64 3.64
C GLU A 214 0.86 22.46 4.71
N ILE A 215 1.41 21.24 4.83
CA ILE A 215 2.53 20.98 5.73
C ILE A 215 3.70 21.89 5.37
N ALA A 216 4.03 22.00 4.08
CA ALA A 216 5.11 22.86 3.61
C ALA A 216 4.89 24.34 3.97
N THR A 217 3.68 24.84 3.74
CA THR A 217 3.26 26.23 3.98
C THR A 217 3.26 26.56 5.48
N THR A 218 2.62 25.69 6.28
CA THR A 218 2.46 25.86 7.73
C THR A 218 3.82 25.88 8.42
N ASN A 219 4.75 25.04 7.97
CA ASN A 219 6.08 24.90 8.57
C ASN A 219 7.15 25.79 7.90
N LYS A 220 6.80 26.57 6.88
CA LYS A 220 7.71 27.49 6.16
C LYS A 220 8.96 26.80 5.59
N VAL A 221 8.83 25.53 5.20
CA VAL A 221 9.97 24.71 4.73
C VAL A 221 10.24 24.83 3.23
N SER A 222 9.39 25.50 2.44
CA SER A 222 9.71 25.82 1.04
C SER A 222 9.47 27.29 0.72
N LYS A 223 10.52 27.97 0.26
CA LYS A 223 10.51 29.41 -0.08
C LYS A 223 9.97 29.69 -1.49
N ARG A 224 9.77 28.65 -2.30
CA ARG A 224 9.34 28.75 -3.71
C ARG A 224 8.53 27.52 -4.12
N VAL A 225 7.36 27.34 -3.50
CA VAL A 225 6.39 26.40 -4.05
C VAL A 225 5.74 27.05 -5.27
N LEU A 226 6.01 26.50 -6.46
CA LEU A 226 5.21 26.76 -7.65
C LEU A 226 4.13 25.69 -7.72
N LEU A 227 2.89 26.06 -7.38
CA LEU A 227 1.75 25.21 -7.67
C LEU A 227 1.39 25.39 -9.15
N ALA A 228 1.23 24.30 -9.88
CA ALA A 228 0.50 24.31 -11.15
C ALA A 228 -0.63 23.31 -11.00
N ALA A 229 -1.82 23.82 -10.73
CA ALA A 229 -3.00 22.98 -10.58
C ALA A 229 -3.88 23.08 -11.83
N LEU A 230 -4.21 21.93 -12.41
CA LEU A 230 -5.32 21.79 -13.36
C LEU A 230 -6.35 20.95 -12.62
N ILE A 231 -7.36 21.63 -12.08
CA ILE A 231 -8.33 21.03 -11.18
C ILE A 231 -9.73 21.10 -11.80
N HIS A 232 -10.52 20.03 -11.68
CA HIS A 232 -11.93 20.03 -12.04
C HIS A 232 -12.67 21.16 -11.30
N ILE A 233 -13.57 21.87 -11.98
CA ILE A 233 -14.33 23.03 -11.45
C ILE A 233 -14.99 22.73 -10.08
N GLY A 234 -15.44 21.49 -9.86
CA GLY A 234 -16.03 21.08 -8.59
C GLY A 234 -15.06 21.08 -7.40
N TYR A 235 -13.76 20.88 -7.64
CA TYR A 235 -12.73 20.84 -6.60
C TYR A 235 -12.10 22.21 -6.34
N SER A 236 -12.06 23.12 -7.34
CA SER A 236 -11.67 24.53 -7.11
C SER A 236 -12.53 25.14 -5.99
N ARG A 237 -13.84 24.84 -5.95
CA ARG A 237 -14.73 25.25 -4.84
C ARG A 237 -14.39 24.62 -3.48
N VAL A 238 -14.04 23.33 -3.44
CA VAL A 238 -13.68 22.64 -2.19
C VAL A 238 -12.36 23.18 -1.63
N LEU A 239 -11.40 23.48 -2.50
CA LEU A 239 -10.15 24.14 -2.14
C LEU A 239 -10.36 25.56 -1.62
N ASP A 240 -11.23 26.33 -2.27
CA ASP A 240 -11.64 27.68 -1.81
C ASP A 240 -12.27 27.64 -0.41
N GLU A 241 -13.09 26.61 -0.11
CA GLU A 241 -13.77 26.47 1.18
C GLU A 241 -12.88 25.89 2.29
N GLN A 242 -12.05 24.90 2.00
CA GLN A 242 -11.29 24.15 3.01
C GLN A 242 -9.86 24.66 3.20
N HIS A 243 -9.24 25.25 2.18
CA HIS A 243 -7.81 25.55 2.16
C HIS A 243 -7.48 26.93 1.53
N PRO A 244 -8.09 28.03 2.00
CA PRO A 244 -8.02 29.36 1.37
C PRO A 244 -6.60 29.94 1.29
N GLN A 245 -5.69 29.51 2.18
CA GLN A 245 -4.28 29.91 2.20
C GLN A 245 -3.50 29.47 0.95
N LEU A 246 -4.04 28.52 0.18
CA LEU A 246 -3.45 28.00 -1.04
C LEU A 246 -4.00 28.66 -2.31
N MET A 247 -4.61 29.86 -2.29
CA MET A 247 -5.19 30.45 -3.50
C MET A 247 -4.68 31.87 -3.83
N SER A 248 -4.29 32.10 -5.10
CA SER A 248 -4.10 33.42 -5.70
C SER A 248 -4.80 33.47 -7.06
N ARG A 249 -5.77 34.38 -7.22
CA ARG A 249 -6.61 34.45 -8.42
C ARG A 249 -5.82 34.95 -9.64
N SER A 250 -5.80 34.15 -10.70
CA SER A 250 -5.38 34.56 -12.04
C SER A 250 -6.61 34.58 -12.95
N ASN A 251 -7.10 35.78 -13.28
CA ASN A 251 -8.18 35.97 -14.24
C ASN A 251 -7.70 35.61 -15.65
N ASN A 252 -7.97 34.40 -16.14
CA ASN A 252 -8.03 34.12 -17.57
C ASN A 252 -9.03 32.99 -17.83
N GLY A 253 -10.14 33.33 -18.48
CA GLY A 253 -11.32 32.50 -18.70
C GLY A 253 -11.12 31.36 -19.69
N LEU A 254 -10.50 30.27 -19.22
CA LEU A 254 -10.62 28.94 -19.81
C LEU A 254 -11.28 28.00 -18.79
N HIS A 255 -11.92 26.94 -19.28
CA HIS A 255 -12.65 25.93 -18.48
C HIS A 255 -11.82 25.16 -17.43
N TYR A 256 -10.59 25.61 -17.16
CA TYR A 256 -9.65 25.10 -16.18
C TYR A 256 -8.96 26.30 -15.51
N GLU A 257 -8.95 26.31 -14.18
CA GLU A 257 -8.26 27.35 -13.43
C GLU A 257 -6.80 26.91 -13.22
N VAL A 258 -5.87 27.48 -14.00
CA VAL A 258 -4.44 27.31 -13.73
C VAL A 258 -4.09 28.21 -12.56
N VAL A 259 -4.12 27.66 -11.35
CA VAL A 259 -3.71 28.40 -10.16
C VAL A 259 -2.18 28.31 -10.07
N LYS A 260 -1.50 29.38 -10.46
CA LYS A 260 -0.06 29.53 -10.29
C LYS A 260 0.22 30.24 -8.97
N LEU A 261 0.38 29.48 -7.90
CA LEU A 261 0.82 30.06 -6.63
C LEU A 261 2.33 30.13 -6.62
N THR A 262 2.83 31.32 -6.30
CA THR A 262 4.20 31.49 -5.83
C THR A 262 4.09 31.91 -4.38
N LEU A 263 4.27 30.97 -3.46
CA LEU A 263 4.32 31.29 -2.03
C LEU A 263 5.74 31.80 -1.73
N THR A 264 5.87 33.12 -1.66
CA THR A 264 7.07 33.80 -1.14
C THR A 264 6.85 34.13 0.32
N PHE A 265 7.67 33.56 1.20
CA PHE A 265 7.76 33.89 2.62
C PHE A 265 8.97 34.80 2.88
#